data_AF-A0A645J019-F1
#
_entry.id   AF-A0A645J019-F1
#
_cell.length_a   1.000
_cell.length_b   1.000
_cell.length_c   1.000
_cell.angle_alpha   90.00
_cell.angle_beta   90.00
_cell.angle_gamma   90.00
#
_symmetry.space_group_name_H-M   'P 1'
#
loop_
_entity.id
_entity.type
_entity.pdbx_description
1 polymer ?
#
loop_
_entity_poly.entity_id
_entity_poly.type
_entity_poly.pdbx_seq_one_letter_code
_entity_poly.pdbx_strand_id
1 'polypeptide(L)'
;MPAHVQLLAEFPAGYLLTVTCSWLNAKSPRPALHGHTATLSIGSNGDRLDLLPEKEFADTVDPESFMKLPAQDVREHEKNWFDCIRSGKRPNADIELAIRAQVVLSLAEISDQRKTLCHFDEATRKVTDGLGQDLSPMVYGSATAI
;
A
#
# COMPACT_ATOMS: atom_id res chain seq x y z
N MET A 1 -17.12 3.44 13.45
CA MET A 1 -16.03 3.04 12.54
C MET A 1 -16.14 1.54 12.30
N PRO A 2 -16.05 1.05 11.05
CA PRO A 2 -16.11 -0.38 10.77
C PRO A 2 -14.98 -1.13 11.49
N ALA A 3 -15.30 -2.29 12.05
CA ALA A 3 -14.32 -3.12 12.77
C ALA A 3 -13.33 -3.84 11.84
N HIS A 4 -13.74 -4.03 10.59
CA HIS A 4 -12.98 -4.68 9.52
C HIS A 4 -13.19 -3.89 8.23
N VAL A 5 -12.10 -3.59 7.52
CA VAL A 5 -12.11 -2.92 6.20
C VAL A 5 -11.15 -3.66 5.29
N GLN A 6 -11.56 -3.89 4.05
CA GLN A 6 -10.72 -4.49 3.01
C GLN A 6 -10.70 -3.57 1.79
N LEU A 7 -9.51 -3.41 1.23
CA LEU A 7 -9.23 -2.66 0.02
C LEU A 7 -8.58 -3.60 -0.99
N LEU A 8 -9.05 -3.56 -2.23
CA LEU A 8 -8.42 -4.21 -3.37
C LEU A 8 -8.09 -3.13 -4.39
N ALA A 9 -6.83 -3.06 -4.80
CA ALA A 9 -6.36 -2.11 -5.82
C ALA A 9 -5.60 -2.86 -6.92
N GLU A 10 -5.89 -2.49 -8.16
CA GLU A 10 -5.19 -2.97 -9.34
C GLU A 10 -4.30 -1.84 -9.88
N PHE A 11 -3.04 -2.16 -10.16
CA PHE A 11 -2.09 -1.20 -10.71
C PHE A 11 -1.94 -1.41 -12.23
N PRO A 12 -1.64 -0.34 -13.01
CA PRO A 12 -1.45 -0.44 -14.46
C PRO A 12 -0.40 -1.47 -14.90
N ALA A 13 0.58 -1.76 -14.04
CA ALA A 13 1.61 -2.76 -14.29
C ALA A 13 1.12 -4.23 -14.09
N GLY A 14 -0.15 -4.44 -13.74
CA GLY A 14 -0.74 -5.77 -13.49
C GLY A 14 -0.56 -6.29 -12.07
N TYR A 15 -0.04 -5.47 -11.15
CA TYR A 15 0.04 -5.85 -9.74
C TYR A 15 -1.30 -5.69 -9.04
N LEU A 16 -1.58 -6.59 -8.12
CA LEU A 16 -2.75 -6.55 -7.25
C LEU A 16 -2.30 -6.34 -5.81
N LEU A 17 -2.93 -5.38 -5.12
CA LEU A 17 -2.72 -5.13 -3.71
C LEU A 17 -4.02 -5.38 -2.95
N THR A 18 -3.96 -6.25 -1.95
CA THR A 18 -5.04 -6.39 -0.96
C THR A 18 -4.57 -5.86 0.38
N VAL A 19 -5.29 -4.91 0.95
CA VAL A 19 -5.06 -4.39 2.30
C VAL A 19 -6.25 -4.73 3.17
N THR A 20 -5.99 -5.36 4.30
CA THR A 20 -7.02 -5.71 5.29
C THR A 20 -6.67 -5.08 6.62
N CYS A 21 -7.58 -4.27 7.14
CA CYS A 21 -7.48 -3.64 8.45
C CYS A 21 -8.55 -4.24 9.37
N SER A 22 -8.15 -4.72 10.54
CA SER A 22 -9.06 -5.25 11.57
C SER A 22 -8.62 -4.78 12.95
N TRP A 23 -9.55 -4.25 13.74
CA TRP A 23 -9.29 -3.77 15.11
C TRP A 23 -9.71 -4.78 16.20
N LEU A 24 -10.36 -5.88 15.81
CA LEU A 24 -10.89 -6.86 16.77
C LEU A 24 -9.96 -8.05 17.00
N ASN A 25 -8.97 -8.25 16.15
CA ASN A 25 -8.11 -9.42 16.19
C ASN A 25 -6.68 -9.04 16.59
N ALA A 26 -6.07 -9.85 17.45
CA ALA A 26 -4.65 -9.71 17.81
C ALA A 26 -3.68 -10.09 16.67
N LYS A 27 -4.21 -10.63 15.57
CA LYS A 27 -3.45 -11.06 14.40
C LYS A 27 -4.12 -10.54 13.15
N SER A 28 -3.32 -9.98 12.25
CA SER A 28 -3.71 -9.64 10.88
C SER A 28 -3.27 -10.73 9.91
N PRO A 29 -3.84 -10.78 8.68
CA PRO A 29 -3.20 -11.47 7.58
C PRO A 29 -1.73 -11.06 7.48
N ARG A 30 -0.83 -12.03 7.31
CA ARG A 30 0.60 -11.72 7.21
C ARG A 30 0.87 -10.98 5.89
N PRO A 31 1.68 -9.91 5.90
CA PRO A 31 2.11 -9.30 4.67
C PRO A 31 2.91 -10.32 3.85
N ALA A 32 2.60 -10.44 2.57
CA ALA A 32 3.32 -11.29 1.65
C ALA A 32 3.41 -10.61 0.28
N LEU A 33 4.53 -10.81 -0.40
CA LEU A 33 4.73 -10.42 -1.80
C LEU A 33 4.80 -11.70 -2.62
N HIS A 34 3.85 -11.86 -3.54
CA HIS A 34 3.79 -13.01 -4.42
C HIS A 34 4.49 -12.67 -5.73
N GLY A 35 5.62 -13.33 -5.97
CA GLY A 35 6.33 -13.31 -7.24
C GLY A 35 5.97 -14.52 -8.09
N HIS A 36 6.49 -14.54 -9.32
CA HIS A 36 6.30 -15.69 -10.21
C HIS A 36 7.04 -16.94 -9.73
N THR A 37 8.25 -16.78 -9.18
CA THR A 37 9.14 -17.88 -8.81
C THR A 37 9.15 -18.18 -7.32
N ALA A 38 8.80 -17.20 -6.49
CA ALA A 38 8.83 -17.30 -5.04
C ALA A 38 7.86 -16.31 -4.40
N THR A 39 7.41 -16.65 -3.19
CA THR A 39 6.65 -15.79 -2.31
C THR A 39 7.54 -15.31 -1.16
N LEU A 40 7.61 -13.99 -0.95
CA LEU A 40 8.26 -13.38 0.21
C LEU A 40 7.22 -13.17 1.31
N SER A 41 7.38 -13.86 2.44
CA SER A 41 6.51 -13.74 3.61
C SER A 41 7.18 -12.88 4.68
N ILE A 42 6.44 -11.90 5.20
CA ILE A 42 6.93 -10.97 6.23
C ILE A 42 6.36 -11.38 7.60
N GLY A 43 7.25 -11.52 8.57
CA GLY A 43 6.89 -11.77 9.97
C GLY A 43 6.03 -10.64 10.53
N SER A 44 5.14 -10.96 11.48
CA SER A 44 4.17 -10.00 12.03
C SER A 44 4.80 -8.74 12.64
N ASN A 45 6.06 -8.83 13.10
CA ASN A 45 6.80 -7.73 13.70
C ASN A 45 7.83 -7.10 12.74
N GLY A 46 7.89 -7.55 11.49
CA GLY A 46 8.88 -7.10 10.50
C GLY A 46 10.32 -7.58 10.77
N ASP A 47 10.54 -8.41 11.79
CA ASP A 47 11.84 -8.91 12.24
C ASP A 47 12.37 -10.11 11.45
N ARG A 48 11.50 -10.71 10.63
CA ARG A 48 11.79 -11.88 9.80
C ARG A 48 11.20 -11.75 8.40
N LEU A 49 11.98 -12.15 7.40
CA LEU A 49 11.54 -12.33 6.02
C LEU A 49 11.87 -13.76 5.58
N ASP A 50 10.88 -14.47 5.05
CA ASP A 50 11.06 -15.82 4.50
C ASP A 50 10.81 -15.76 2.99
N LEU A 51 11.83 -16.07 2.18
CA LEU A 51 11.71 -16.28 0.75
C LEU A 51 11.40 -17.77 0.51
N LEU A 52 10.19 -18.06 0.05
CA LEU A 52 9.70 -19.40 -0.19
C LEU A 52 9.53 -19.63 -1.70
N PRO A 53 10.30 -20.54 -2.32
CA PRO A 53 10.14 -20.85 -3.73
C PRO A 53 8.78 -21.49 -3.98
N GLU A 54 8.19 -21.16 -5.13
CA GLU A 54 7.03 -21.88 -5.63
C GLU A 54 7.44 -23.31 -5.99
N LYS A 55 6.51 -24.27 -5.85
CA LYS A 55 6.81 -25.70 -6.00
C LYS A 55 7.50 -26.04 -7.32
N GLU A 56 7.14 -25.36 -8.41
CA GLU A 56 7.68 -25.56 -9.75
C GLU A 56 9.11 -25.02 -9.92
N PHE A 57 9.55 -24.14 -9.02
CA PHE A 57 10.86 -23.47 -9.07
C PHE A 57 11.80 -23.89 -7.94
N ALA A 58 11.41 -24.90 -7.14
CA ALA A 58 12.17 -25.38 -5.98
C ALA A 58 13.57 -25.91 -6.34
N ASP A 59 13.79 -26.34 -7.59
CA ASP A 59 15.11 -26.80 -8.07
C ASP A 59 16.02 -25.64 -8.51
N THR A 60 15.48 -24.43 -8.65
CA THR A 60 16.20 -23.23 -9.14
C THR A 60 16.40 -22.15 -8.10
N VAL A 61 15.51 -22.08 -7.09
CA VAL A 61 15.54 -21.06 -6.05
C VAL A 61 15.58 -21.76 -4.70
N ASP A 62 16.66 -21.52 -3.97
CA ASP A 62 16.78 -22.02 -2.60
C ASP A 62 15.93 -21.17 -1.65
N PRO A 63 15.23 -21.80 -0.68
CA PRO A 63 14.54 -21.06 0.35
C PRO A 63 15.53 -20.31 1.23
N GLU A 64 15.26 -19.02 1.47
CA GLU A 64 16.09 -18.16 2.32
C GLU A 64 15.29 -17.58 3.49
N SER A 65 15.93 -17.46 4.65
CA SER A 65 15.32 -16.84 5.83
C SER A 65 16.23 -15.76 6.39
N PHE A 66 15.75 -14.52 6.36
CA PHE A 66 16.40 -13.37 6.96
C PHE A 66 15.77 -13.12 8.32
N MET A 67 16.57 -13.17 9.38
CA MET A 67 16.12 -12.97 10.76
C MET A 67 16.84 -11.79 11.40
N LYS A 68 16.25 -11.26 12.48
CA LYS A 68 16.81 -10.14 13.27
C LYS A 68 16.98 -8.88 12.43
N LEU A 69 16.04 -8.65 11.51
CA LEU A 69 15.99 -7.40 10.78
C LEU A 69 15.76 -6.25 11.76
N PRO A 70 16.44 -5.11 11.59
CA PRO A 70 16.24 -3.97 12.47
C PRO A 70 14.79 -3.53 12.41
N ALA A 71 14.21 -3.21 13.57
CA ALA A 71 12.90 -2.57 13.61
C ALA A 71 12.95 -1.25 12.85
N GLN A 72 11.84 -0.89 12.22
CA GLN A 72 11.70 0.41 11.57
C GLN A 72 11.91 1.51 12.62
N ASP A 73 12.85 2.41 12.36
CA ASP A 73 13.16 3.53 13.26
C ASP A 73 12.89 4.86 12.55
N VAL A 74 11.98 5.64 13.11
CA VAL A 74 11.63 6.98 12.60
C VAL A 74 12.88 7.87 12.51
N ARG A 75 13.84 7.70 13.41
CA ARG A 75 15.09 8.48 13.42
C ARG A 75 15.94 8.25 12.17
N GLU A 76 15.84 7.08 11.55
CA GLU A 76 16.53 6.81 10.26
C GLU A 76 15.90 7.61 9.11
N HIS A 77 14.56 7.72 9.09
CA HIS A 77 13.85 8.56 8.13
C HIS A 77 14.15 10.05 8.35
N GLU A 78 14.18 10.52 9.60
CA GLU A 78 14.55 11.89 9.94
C GLU A 78 15.98 12.22 9.52
N LYS A 79 16.92 11.32 9.83
CA LYS A 79 18.32 11.47 9.40
C LYS A 79 18.42 11.54 7.88
N ASN A 80 17.77 10.62 7.16
CA ASN A 80 17.74 10.63 5.70
C ASN A 80 17.20 11.96 5.16
N TRP A 81 16.13 12.49 5.76
CA TRP A 81 15.56 13.79 5.40
C TRP A 81 16.56 14.94 5.58
N PHE A 82 17.20 15.04 6.75
CA PHE A 82 18.19 16.09 7.01
C PHE A 82 19.42 15.97 6.11
N ASP A 83 19.89 14.76 5.82
CA ASP A 83 21.02 14.53 4.92
C ASP A 83 20.67 14.92 3.48
N CYS A 84 19.43 14.68 3.05
CA CYS A 84 18.92 15.12 1.75
C CYS A 84 18.82 16.65 1.66
N ILE A 85 18.35 17.33 2.71
CA ILE A 85 18.35 18.81 2.76
C ILE A 85 19.76 19.37 2.59
N ARG A 86 20.76 18.79 3.25
CA ARG A 86 22.14 19.28 3.18
C ARG A 86 22.83 18.97 1.87
N SER A 87 22.53 17.82 1.27
CA SER A 87 23.22 17.33 0.07
C SER A 87 22.48 17.63 -1.24
N GLY A 88 21.22 18.05 -1.19
CA GLY A 88 20.35 18.20 -2.36
C GLY A 88 19.88 16.88 -2.96
N LYS A 89 20.05 15.74 -2.27
CA LYS A 89 19.58 14.43 -2.73
C LYS A 89 18.09 14.24 -2.52
N ARG A 90 17.49 13.27 -3.24
CA ARG A 90 16.10 12.86 -3.05
C ARG A 90 15.97 11.95 -1.81
N PRO A 91 15.02 12.20 -0.89
CA PRO A 91 14.74 11.32 0.23
C PRO A 91 14.22 9.95 -0.21
N ASN A 92 14.36 8.94 0.65
CA ASN A 92 13.85 7.59 0.39
C ASN A 92 12.31 7.56 0.30
N ALA A 93 11.64 8.40 1.10
CA ALA A 93 10.18 8.53 1.16
C ALA A 93 9.77 9.96 0.79
N ASP A 94 9.98 10.32 -0.47
CA ASP A 94 9.64 11.65 -0.98
C ASP A 94 8.12 11.87 -1.20
N ILE A 95 7.77 13.10 -1.55
CA ILE A 95 6.39 13.53 -1.74
C ILE A 95 5.66 12.80 -2.87
N GLU A 96 6.34 12.37 -3.93
CA GLU A 96 5.70 11.64 -5.03
C GLU A 96 5.25 10.24 -4.56
N LEU A 97 6.09 9.57 -3.76
CA LEU A 97 5.70 8.30 -3.14
C LEU A 97 4.52 8.49 -2.18
N ALA A 98 4.55 9.54 -1.35
CA ALA A 98 3.47 9.86 -0.42
C ALA A 98 2.14 10.13 -1.16
N ILE A 99 2.16 10.91 -2.25
CA ILE A 99 0.97 11.18 -3.06
C ILE A 99 0.43 9.89 -3.66
N ARG A 100 1.27 9.02 -4.22
CA ARG A 100 0.84 7.74 -4.81
C ARG A 100 0.18 6.82 -3.79
N ALA A 101 0.75 6.71 -2.59
CA ALA A 101 0.15 5.95 -1.50
C ALA A 101 -1.20 6.55 -1.07
N GLN A 102 -1.27 7.88 -0.93
CA GLN A 102 -2.48 8.58 -0.53
C GLN A 102 -3.62 8.45 -1.56
N VAL A 103 -3.31 8.46 -2.86
CA VAL A 103 -4.32 8.26 -3.92
C VAL A 103 -5.07 6.96 -3.71
N VAL A 104 -4.38 5.84 -3.45
CA VAL A 104 -5.03 4.53 -3.23
C VAL A 104 -6.00 4.58 -2.03
N LEU A 105 -5.61 5.23 -0.94
CA LEU A 105 -6.46 5.41 0.24
C LEU A 105 -7.69 6.27 -0.08
N SER A 106 -7.50 7.39 -0.79
CA SER A 106 -8.61 8.27 -1.18
C SER A 106 -9.58 7.59 -2.15
N LEU A 107 -9.09 6.78 -3.10
CA LEU A 107 -9.94 5.99 -3.99
C LEU A 107 -10.75 4.95 -3.22
N ALA A 108 -10.16 4.29 -2.23
CA ALA A 108 -10.90 3.34 -1.40
C ALA A 108 -11.98 4.01 -0.55
N GLU A 109 -11.71 5.21 -0.03
CA GLU A 109 -12.72 6.02 0.65
C GLU A 109 -13.89 6.39 -0.30
N ILE A 110 -13.58 6.91 -1.49
CA ILE A 110 -14.59 7.24 -2.51
C ILE A 110 -15.39 5.98 -2.90
N SER A 111 -14.70 4.87 -3.12
CA SER A 111 -15.30 3.58 -3.47
C SER A 111 -16.26 3.09 -2.38
N ASP A 112 -15.89 3.17 -1.10
CA ASP A 112 -16.76 2.75 -0.01
C ASP A 112 -17.98 3.67 0.13
N GLN A 113 -17.81 4.97 -0.06
CA GLN A 113 -18.93 5.91 0.03
C GLN A 113 -19.91 5.78 -1.13
N ARG A 114 -19.39 5.68 -2.35
CA ARG A 114 -20.18 5.64 -3.59
C ARG A 114 -20.63 4.23 -3.96
N LYS A 115 -20.13 3.20 -3.27
CA LYS A 115 -20.42 1.79 -3.52
C LYS A 115 -20.14 1.38 -4.98
N THR A 116 -19.04 1.89 -5.53
CA THR A 116 -18.61 1.64 -6.92
C THR A 116 -17.10 1.51 -7.03
N LEU A 117 -16.63 0.82 -8.07
CA LEU A 117 -15.20 0.75 -8.38
C LEU A 117 -14.71 2.09 -8.94
N CYS A 118 -13.57 2.56 -8.43
CA CYS A 118 -12.95 3.80 -8.89
C CYS A 118 -11.82 3.51 -9.88
N HIS A 119 -11.81 4.23 -10.99
CA HIS A 119 -10.73 4.27 -11.97
C HIS A 119 -10.01 5.61 -11.88
N PHE A 120 -8.69 5.59 -11.78
CA PHE A 120 -7.86 6.80 -11.67
C PHE A 120 -7.01 6.98 -12.94
N ASP A 121 -7.13 8.15 -13.56
CA ASP A 121 -6.26 8.57 -14.65
C ASP A 121 -5.06 9.35 -14.08
N GLU A 122 -3.85 8.82 -14.21
CA GLU A 122 -2.64 9.45 -13.68
C GLU A 122 -2.31 10.80 -14.34
N ALA A 123 -2.58 10.93 -15.65
CA ALA A 123 -2.23 12.13 -16.41
C ALA A 123 -3.16 13.29 -16.07
N THR A 124 -4.46 13.03 -15.94
CA THR A 124 -5.46 14.06 -15.64
C THR A 124 -5.82 14.16 -14.15
N ARG A 125 -5.40 13.18 -13.35
CA ARG A 125 -5.77 13.00 -11.93
C ARG A 125 -7.27 12.91 -11.69
N LYS A 126 -8.04 12.54 -12.72
CA LYS A 126 -9.49 12.35 -12.62
C LYS A 126 -9.83 10.97 -12.09
N VAL A 127 -10.93 10.90 -11.35
CA VAL A 127 -11.50 9.65 -10.85
C VAL A 127 -12.83 9.43 -11.53
N THR A 128 -13.04 8.23 -12.09
CA THR A 128 -14.32 7.86 -12.71
C THR A 128 -14.82 6.51 -12.22
N ASP A 129 -16.09 6.19 -12.44
CA ASP A 129 -16.62 4.85 -12.24
C ASP A 129 -16.45 3.97 -13.49
N GLY A 130 -16.93 2.72 -13.43
CA GLY A 130 -16.91 1.78 -14.56
C GLY A 130 -17.78 2.18 -15.76
N LEU A 131 -18.59 3.24 -15.65
CA LEU A 131 -19.40 3.82 -16.73
C LEU A 131 -18.80 5.14 -17.24
N GLY A 132 -17.65 5.56 -16.72
CA GLY A 132 -16.98 6.81 -17.08
C GLY A 132 -17.59 8.06 -16.43
N GLN A 133 -18.44 7.91 -15.42
CA GLN A 133 -18.97 9.06 -14.66
C GLN A 133 -17.91 9.61 -13.70
N ASP A 134 -17.80 10.93 -13.61
CA ASP A 134 -16.85 11.60 -12.72
C ASP A 134 -17.21 11.35 -11.24
N LEU A 135 -16.23 10.86 -10.48
CA LEU A 135 -16.31 10.62 -9.04
C LEU A 135 -15.49 11.66 -8.27
N SER A 136 -15.75 12.95 -8.54
CA SER A 136 -15.11 14.06 -7.86
C SER A 136 -15.07 13.88 -6.33
N PRO A 137 -13.90 14.09 -5.69
CA PRO A 137 -13.74 13.93 -4.25
C PRO A 137 -14.73 14.81 -3.48
N MET A 138 -15.35 14.26 -2.44
CA MET A 138 -16.24 15.02 -1.57
C MET A 138 -15.42 16.00 -0.73
N VAL A 139 -15.79 17.29 -0.76
CA VAL A 139 -15.17 18.29 0.11
C VAL A 139 -15.80 18.17 1.50
N TYR A 140 -15.04 17.63 2.45
CA TYR A 140 -15.44 17.67 3.86
C TYR A 140 -15.38 19.12 4.36
N GLY A 141 -16.54 19.74 4.56
CA GLY A 141 -16.63 21.13 5.05
C GLY A 141 -17.75 21.97 4.45
N SER A 142 -18.43 21.52 3.40
CA SER A 142 -19.68 22.15 2.95
C SER A 142 -20.86 21.63 3.78
N ALA A 143 -20.90 22.03 5.04
CA ALA A 143 -22.08 21.86 5.87
C ALA A 143 -23.17 22.84 5.38
N THR A 144 -24.11 22.35 4.57
CA THR A 144 -25.49 22.83 4.72
C THR A 144 -25.98 22.17 6.00
N ALA A 145 -25.88 22.91 7.11
CA ALA A 145 -26.48 22.52 8.37
C ALA A 145 -27.98 22.28 8.15
N ILE A 146 -28.48 21.13 8.62
CA ILE A 146 -29.91 20.84 8.75
C ILE A 146 -30.35 21.35 10.12
#